data_AF-A0A850M3F2-F1
#
_entry.id   AF-A0A850M3F2-F1
#
_cell.length_a   1.000
_cell.length_b   1.000
_cell.length_c   1.000
_cell.angle_alpha   90.00
_cell.angle_beta   90.00
_cell.angle_gamma   90.00
#
_symmetry.space_group_name_H-M   'P 1'
#
loop_
_entity.id
_entity.type
_entity.pdbx_description
1 polymer ?
#
loop_
_entity_poly.entity_id
_entity_poly.type
_entity_poly.pdbx_seq_one_letter_code
_entity_poly.pdbx_strand_id
1 'polypeptide(L)' 'HKIAIKDLKVGEEVFKYGEVIGIAKKEIKKGDHVHRRNVKSTFV' A
#
# COMPACT_ATOMS: atom_id res chain seq x y z
N HIS A 1 6.60 -8.86 4.58
CA HIS A 1 6.92 -8.13 3.34
C HIS A 1 5.78 -8.30 2.34
N LYS A 2 5.48 -7.28 1.54
CA LYS A 2 4.40 -7.32 0.53
C LYS A 2 4.96 -6.73 -0.77
N ILE A 3 4.46 -7.17 -1.92
CA ILE A 3 4.84 -6.60 -3.22
C ILE A 3 3.60 -6.00 -3.86
N ALA A 4 3.72 -4.82 -4.45
CA ALA A 4 2.63 -4.18 -5.15
C ALA A 4 2.32 -4.91 -6.46
N ILE A 5 1.07 -5.29 -6.68
CA ILE A 5 0.63 -5.96 -7.92
C ILE A 5 0.11 -4.98 -8.98
N LYS A 6 -0.11 -3.72 -8.59
CA LYS A 6 -0.47 -2.57 -9.43
C LYS A 6 0.20 -1.31 -8.90
N ASP A 7 0.22 -0.26 -9.72
CA ASP A 7 0.59 1.08 -9.28
C ASP A 7 -0.44 1.63 -8.28
N LEU A 8 0.05 2.38 -7.29
CA LEU A 8 -0.74 3.10 -6.31
C LEU A 8 -0.23 4.54 -6.23
N LYS A 9 -1.15 5.50 -6.31
CA LYS A 9 -0.85 6.92 -6.09
C LYS A 9 -0.79 7.25 -4.60
N VAL A 10 -0.16 8.37 -4.25
CA VAL A 10 -0.24 8.92 -2.88
C VAL A 10 -1.70 9.12 -2.50
N GLY A 11 -2.09 8.65 -1.30
CA GLY A 11 -3.46 8.72 -0.81
C GLY A 11 -4.37 7.57 -1.26
N GLU A 12 -3.92 6.70 -2.17
CA GLU A 12 -4.71 5.56 -2.61
C GLU A 12 -4.78 4.47 -1.52
N GLU A 13 -5.93 3.79 -1.48
CA GLU A 13 -6.17 2.67 -0.57
C GLU A 13 -5.32 1.45 -0.95
N VAL A 14 -4.71 0.85 0.06
CA VAL A 14 -3.95 -0.38 -0.06
C VAL A 14 -4.84 -1.53 0.36
N PHE A 15 -5.19 -2.40 -0.59
CA PHE A 15 -6.03 -3.56 -0.34
C PHE A 15 -5.20 -4.81 -0.06
N LYS A 16 -5.68 -5.65 0.84
CA LYS A 16 -5.21 -7.02 1.03
C LYS A 16 -6.37 -7.89 1.47
N TYR A 17 -6.59 -9.00 0.76
CA TYR A 17 -7.70 -9.94 1.03
C TYR A 17 -9.09 -9.30 0.95
N GLY A 18 -9.30 -8.36 0.03
CA GLY A 18 -10.57 -7.64 -0.13
C GLY A 18 -10.76 -6.47 0.83
N GLU A 19 -9.90 -6.31 1.84
CA GLU A 19 -10.03 -5.29 2.87
C GLU A 19 -9.01 -4.15 2.69
N VAL A 20 -9.39 -2.93 3.07
CA VAL A 20 -8.48 -1.77 3.12
C VAL A 20 -7.56 -1.91 4.33
N ILE A 21 -6.26 -2.11 4.09
CA ILE A 21 -5.24 -2.27 5.13
C ILE A 21 -4.42 -1.02 5.41
N GLY A 22 -4.60 0.03 4.62
CA GLY A 22 -3.85 1.26 4.78
C GLY A 22 -4.00 2.21 3.60
N ILE A 23 -3.26 3.32 3.68
CA ILE A 23 -3.18 4.35 2.66
C ILE A 23 -1.74 4.52 2.21
N ALA A 24 -1.51 4.64 0.90
CA ALA A 24 -0.20 4.91 0.33
C ALA A 24 0.31 6.30 0.73
N LYS A 25 1.48 6.37 1.38
CA LYS A 25 2.15 7.62 1.78
C LYS A 25 3.04 8.20 0.68
N LYS A 26 3.41 7.36 -0.28
CA LYS A 26 4.27 7.66 -1.42
C LYS A 26 3.69 6.93 -2.62
N GLU A 27 4.08 7.35 -3.82
CA GLU A 27 3.82 6.54 -5.01
C GLU A 27 4.48 5.16 -4.82
N ILE A 28 3.75 4.11 -5.19
CA ILE A 28 4.21 2.72 -5.14
C ILE A 28 3.96 2.14 -6.53
N LYS A 29 5.02 1.74 -7.23
CA LYS A 29 4.93 1.11 -8.54
C LYS A 29 4.69 -0.39 -8.41
N LYS A 30 4.09 -0.99 -9.43
CA LYS A 30 3.98 -2.45 -9.53
C LYS A 30 5.39 -3.07 -9.39
N GLY A 31 5.50 -4.07 -8.52
CA GLY A 31 6.77 -4.72 -8.18
C GLY A 31 7.48 -4.14 -6.95
N ASP A 32 7.08 -2.95 -6.48
CA ASP A 32 7.71 -2.34 -5.30
C ASP A 32 7.42 -3.08 -4.01
N HIS A 33 8.37 -3.00 -3.07
CA HIS A 33 8.18 -3.48 -1.71
C HIS A 33 7.23 -2.57 -0.92
N VAL A 34 6.11 -3.13 -0.46
CA VAL A 34 5.06 -2.45 0.30
C VAL A 34 5.23 -2.71 1.80
N HIS A 35 5.46 -1.65 2.57
CA HIS A 35 5.75 -1.72 3.99
C HIS A 35 5.47 -0.39 4.74
N ARG A 36 5.77 -0.32 6.05
CA ARG A 36 5.43 0.84 6.89
C ARG A 36 6.00 2.20 6.43
N ARG A 37 7.05 2.22 5.59
CA ARG A 37 7.63 3.48 5.08
C ARG A 37 6.78 4.10 3.98
N ASN A 38 6.15 3.29 3.14
CA ASN A 38 5.33 3.76 2.02
C ASN A 38 3.83 3.55 2.25
N VAL A 39 3.41 2.90 3.34
CA VAL A 39 2.00 2.74 3.72
C VAL A 39 1.74 3.21 5.16
N LYS A 40 0.63 3.91 5.36
CA LYS A 40 0.03 4.17 6.68
C LYS A 40 -1.01 3.07 6.92
N SER A 41 -0.76 2.16 7.86
CA SER A 41 -1.76 1.15 8.22
C SER A 41 -2.99 1.81 8.86
N THR A 42 -4.17 1.32 8.53
CA THR A 42 -5.46 1.71 9.16
C THR A 42 -5.76 0.90 10.41
N PHE A 43 -5.16 -0.28 10.54
CA PHE A 43 -5.21 -1.09 11.75
C PHE A 43 -4.18 -0.59 12.78
N VAL A 44 -4.61 -0.50 14.04
CA VAL A 44 -3.79 -0.12 15.21
C VAL A 44 -2.82 -1.25 15.55
#